data_AF-A0A2V9PVX5-F1
#
_entry.id   AF-A0A2V9PVX5-F1
#
_cell.length_a   1.000
_cell.length_b   1.000
_cell.length_c   1.000
_cell.angle_alpha   90.00
_cell.angle_beta   90.00
_cell.angle_gamma   90.00
#
_symmetry.space_group_name_H-M   'P 1'
#
loop_
_entity.id
_entity.type
_entity.pdbx_description
1 polymer ?
#
loop_
_entity_poly.entity_id
_entity_poly.type
_entity_poly.pdbx_seq_one_letter_code
_entity_poly.pdbx_strand_id
1 'polypeptide(L)'
;MIDNNGLPLSFDDDQGLRKEFKRELESGLELNAEIEAVAGIADPIQRELAISRLAELFKGKIRKSTIADLVAERTAEAKSAAQEIVEQVRREKLKVEPVDAAQLIRDLEKFFSERAHLPEGAALLLAFWVLNTWTYELFDTVPYLSLESAVPGCGTT
;
A
#
# COMPACT_ATOMS: atom_id res chain seq x y z
N MET A 1 6.99 -31.26 -43.94
CA MET A 1 8.17 -32.03 -43.53
C MET A 1 7.64 -33.40 -43.11
N ILE A 2 7.92 -34.45 -43.90
CA ILE A 2 7.35 -35.80 -43.76
C ILE A 2 8.36 -36.65 -43.00
N ASP A 3 7.92 -37.47 -42.05
CA ASP A 3 8.76 -38.46 -41.37
C ASP A 3 8.75 -39.82 -42.10
N ASN A 4 9.75 -40.65 -41.80
CA ASN A 4 10.15 -41.82 -42.59
C ASN A 4 9.20 -43.04 -42.53
N ASN A 5 7.97 -42.91 -42.04
CA ASN A 5 7.04 -44.05 -41.85
C ASN A 5 5.69 -43.93 -42.55
N GLY A 6 5.44 -42.90 -43.36
CA GLY A 6 4.31 -42.88 -44.31
C GLY A 6 2.90 -42.93 -43.70
N LEU A 7 2.75 -42.65 -42.41
CA LEU A 7 1.44 -42.42 -41.79
C LEU A 7 1.10 -40.94 -41.88
N PRO A 8 -0.12 -40.55 -42.29
CA PRO A 8 -0.53 -39.16 -42.15
C PRO A 8 -0.48 -38.79 -40.67
N LEU A 9 0.29 -37.76 -40.32
CA LEU A 9 0.11 -37.04 -39.06
C LEU A 9 -1.33 -36.52 -39.06
N SER A 10 -2.19 -37.29 -38.40
CA SER A 10 -3.58 -36.94 -38.16
C SER A 10 -3.61 -35.62 -37.40
N PHE A 11 -4.13 -34.57 -38.04
CA PHE A 11 -4.42 -33.29 -37.39
C PHE A 11 -5.62 -33.39 -36.43
N ASP A 12 -6.27 -34.55 -36.29
CA ASP A 12 -7.39 -34.73 -35.34
C ASP A 12 -6.92 -34.73 -33.87
N ASP A 13 -5.64 -34.99 -33.60
CA ASP A 13 -5.06 -34.88 -32.25
C ASP A 13 -4.89 -33.41 -31.78
N ASP A 14 -4.90 -32.42 -32.70
CA ASP A 14 -4.77 -30.98 -32.38
C ASP A 14 -6.10 -30.41 -31.81
N GLN A 15 -7.25 -31.00 -32.17
CA GLN A 15 -8.55 -30.55 -31.64
C GLN A 15 -8.75 -30.92 -30.16
N GLY A 16 -8.16 -32.04 -29.70
CA GLY A 16 -8.18 -32.46 -28.31
C GLY A 16 -7.39 -31.53 -27.41
N LEU A 17 -6.14 -31.24 -27.79
CA LEU A 17 -5.24 -30.33 -27.08
C LEU A 17 -5.82 -28.92 -26.93
N ARG A 18 -6.41 -28.37 -28.00
CA ARG A 18 -7.03 -27.03 -27.96
C ARG A 18 -8.24 -26.98 -27.03
N LYS A 19 -9.04 -28.05 -26.95
CA LYS A 19 -10.18 -28.13 -26.04
C LYS A 19 -9.76 -28.23 -24.57
N GLU A 20 -8.74 -29.03 -24.28
CA GLU A 20 -8.20 -29.15 -22.92
C GLU A 20 -7.58 -27.83 -22.45
N PHE A 21 -6.74 -27.21 -23.29
CA PHE A 21 -6.11 -25.93 -22.98
C PHE A 21 -7.14 -24.81 -22.76
N LYS A 22 -8.20 -24.75 -23.59
CA LYS A 22 -9.29 -23.80 -23.41
C LYS A 22 -10.05 -24.02 -22.10
N ARG A 23 -10.30 -25.28 -21.73
CA ARG A 23 -10.98 -25.64 -20.48
C ARG A 23 -10.14 -25.28 -19.24
N GLU A 24 -8.83 -25.45 -19.31
CA GLU A 24 -7.93 -25.02 -18.22
C GLU A 24 -7.90 -23.50 -18.07
N LEU A 25 -7.84 -22.77 -19.18
CA LEU A 25 -7.92 -21.29 -19.21
C LEU A 25 -9.24 -20.77 -18.63
N GLU A 26 -10.37 -21.34 -19.05
CA GLU A 26 -11.69 -21.00 -18.52
C GLU A 26 -11.77 -21.28 -17.02
N SER A 27 -11.25 -22.43 -16.55
CA SER A 27 -11.24 -22.75 -15.12
C SER A 27 -10.37 -21.83 -14.27
N GLY A 28 -9.26 -21.33 -14.84
CA GLY A 28 -8.40 -20.35 -14.17
C GLY A 28 -9.04 -18.96 -14.08
N LEU A 29 -9.77 -18.56 -15.13
CA LEU A 29 -10.54 -17.31 -15.15
C LEU A 29 -11.68 -17.34 -14.13
N GLU A 30 -12.42 -18.45 -14.05
CA GLU A 30 -13.48 -18.65 -13.06
C GLU A 30 -12.93 -18.57 -11.64
N LEU A 31 -11.82 -19.26 -11.35
CA LEU A 31 -11.19 -19.20 -10.03
C LEU A 31 -10.78 -17.78 -9.65
N ASN A 32 -10.15 -17.04 -10.57
CA ASN A 32 -9.69 -15.69 -10.27
C ASN A 32 -10.87 -14.76 -9.97
N ALA A 33 -11.96 -14.84 -10.75
CA ALA A 33 -13.17 -14.05 -10.51
C ALA A 33 -13.80 -14.35 -9.14
N GLU A 34 -13.83 -15.62 -8.73
CA GLU A 34 -14.34 -16.01 -7.41
C GLU A 34 -13.43 -15.54 -6.27
N ILE A 35 -12.10 -15.58 -6.44
CA ILE A 35 -11.15 -15.04 -5.46
C ILE A 35 -11.37 -13.54 -5.27
N GLU A 36 -11.55 -12.78 -6.36
CA GLU A 36 -11.85 -11.35 -6.29
C GLU A 36 -13.17 -11.08 -5.54
N ALA A 37 -14.22 -11.84 -5.85
CA ALA A 37 -15.51 -11.71 -5.19
C ALA A 37 -15.40 -11.98 -3.67
N VAL A 38 -14.65 -12.99 -3.27
CA VAL A 38 -14.40 -13.32 -1.85
C VAL A 38 -13.52 -12.26 -1.17
N ALA A 39 -12.49 -11.76 -1.84
CA ALA A 39 -11.62 -10.70 -1.32
C ALA A 39 -12.39 -9.40 -1.03
N GLY A 40 -13.42 -9.11 -1.83
CA GLY A 40 -14.31 -7.96 -1.64
C GLY A 40 -15.24 -8.03 -0.42
N ILE A 41 -15.35 -9.17 0.27
CA ILE A 41 -16.20 -9.31 1.45
C ILE A 41 -15.58 -8.53 2.62
N ALA A 42 -16.30 -7.55 3.16
CA ALA A 42 -15.80 -6.71 4.26
C ALA A 42 -15.65 -7.49 5.59
N ASP A 43 -16.64 -8.31 5.94
CA ASP A 43 -16.67 -9.06 7.21
C ASP A 43 -15.69 -10.26 7.18
N PRO A 44 -14.70 -10.32 8.09
CA PRO A 44 -13.75 -11.43 8.16
C PRO A 44 -14.40 -12.81 8.35
N ILE A 45 -15.50 -12.91 9.09
CA ILE A 45 -16.15 -14.20 9.38
C ILE A 45 -16.84 -14.73 8.11
N GLN A 46 -17.54 -13.84 7.39
CA GLN A 46 -18.18 -14.20 6.12
C GLN A 46 -17.14 -14.55 5.05
N ARG A 47 -15.99 -13.87 5.05
CA ARG A 47 -14.89 -14.16 4.13
C ARG A 47 -14.31 -15.56 4.37
N GLU A 48 -14.05 -15.94 5.62
CA GLU A 48 -13.53 -17.29 5.95
C GLU A 48 -14.53 -18.40 5.58
N LEU A 49 -15.84 -18.15 5.77
CA LEU A 49 -16.88 -19.07 5.32
C LEU A 49 -16.89 -19.21 3.80
N ALA A 50 -16.72 -18.11 3.07
CA ALA A 50 -16.67 -18.09 1.62
C ALA A 50 -15.40 -18.80 1.08
N ILE A 51 -14.23 -18.59 1.70
CA ILE A 51 -13.00 -19.35 1.40
C ILE A 51 -13.25 -20.85 1.56
N SER A 52 -13.92 -21.26 2.65
CA SER A 52 -14.23 -22.67 2.90
C SER A 52 -15.17 -23.26 1.84
N ARG A 53 -16.18 -22.49 1.38
CA ARG A 53 -17.08 -22.91 0.30
C ARG A 53 -16.36 -23.02 -1.04
N LEU A 54 -15.52 -22.03 -1.36
CA LEU A 54 -14.71 -22.03 -2.57
C LEU A 54 -13.75 -23.22 -2.61
N ALA A 55 -13.13 -23.56 -1.49
CA ALA A 55 -12.27 -24.73 -1.38
C ALA A 55 -13.01 -26.06 -1.62
N GLU A 56 -14.27 -26.18 -1.20
CA GLU A 56 -15.09 -27.36 -1.52
C GLU A 56 -15.48 -27.42 -3.00
N LEU A 57 -15.74 -26.28 -3.65
CA LEU A 57 -16.03 -26.24 -5.10
C LEU A 57 -14.82 -26.68 -5.95
N PHE A 58 -13.61 -26.33 -5.51
CA PHE A 58 -12.36 -26.65 -6.20
C PHE A 58 -11.60 -27.84 -5.58
N LYS A 59 -12.32 -28.69 -4.84
CA LYS A 59 -11.76 -29.86 -4.15
C LYS A 59 -11.00 -30.77 -5.11
N GLY A 60 -9.79 -31.17 -4.71
CA GLY A 60 -8.91 -32.02 -5.52
C GLY A 60 -8.14 -31.28 -6.62
N LYS A 61 -8.50 -30.03 -6.94
CA LYS A 61 -7.74 -29.18 -7.88
C LYS A 61 -6.81 -28.22 -7.13
N ILE A 62 -7.30 -27.57 -6.07
CA ILE A 62 -6.57 -26.53 -5.34
C ILE A 62 -6.73 -26.73 -3.84
N ARG A 63 -5.67 -26.43 -3.08
CA ARG A 63 -5.69 -26.50 -1.62
C ARG A 63 -6.40 -25.28 -1.04
N LYS A 64 -7.15 -25.48 0.06
CA LYS A 64 -7.78 -24.37 0.81
C LYS A 64 -6.76 -23.30 1.21
N SER A 65 -5.55 -23.69 1.63
CA SER A 65 -4.49 -22.75 2.00
C SER A 65 -4.13 -21.83 0.85
N THR A 66 -3.96 -22.37 -0.36
CA THR A 66 -3.64 -21.57 -1.56
C THR A 66 -4.75 -20.58 -1.89
N ILE A 67 -6.03 -20.98 -1.75
CA ILE A 67 -7.16 -20.07 -1.94
C ILE A 67 -7.14 -18.96 -0.87
N ALA A 68 -6.87 -19.31 0.39
CA ALA A 68 -6.78 -18.35 1.48
C ALA A 68 -5.64 -17.34 1.25
N ASP A 69 -4.47 -17.82 0.80
CA ASP A 69 -3.31 -16.98 0.50
C ASP A 69 -3.63 -15.99 -0.64
N LEU A 70 -4.25 -16.45 -1.73
CA LEU A 70 -4.64 -15.60 -2.86
C LEU A 70 -5.69 -14.56 -2.46
N VAL A 71 -6.68 -14.94 -1.64
CA VAL A 71 -7.68 -14.00 -1.10
C VAL A 71 -7.02 -12.96 -0.18
N ALA A 72 -6.06 -13.38 0.65
CA ALA A 72 -5.32 -12.48 1.53
C ALA A 72 -4.46 -11.49 0.73
N GLU A 73 -3.78 -11.96 -0.31
CA GLU A 73 -3.02 -11.12 -1.25
C GLU A 73 -3.91 -10.07 -1.91
N ARG A 74 -5.05 -10.48 -2.51
CA ARG A 74 -6.00 -9.54 -3.12
C ARG A 74 -6.59 -8.55 -2.14
N THR A 75 -6.91 -8.99 -0.92
CA THR A 75 -7.38 -8.10 0.14
C THR A 75 -6.32 -7.06 0.50
N ALA A 76 -5.05 -7.47 0.57
CA ALA A 76 -3.93 -6.57 0.89
C ALA A 76 -3.68 -5.56 -0.25
N GLU A 77 -3.71 -6.00 -1.50
CA GLU A 77 -3.60 -5.13 -2.68
C GLU A 77 -4.73 -4.10 -2.71
N ALA A 78 -5.98 -4.52 -2.56
CA ALA A 78 -7.13 -3.63 -2.54
C ALA A 78 -7.05 -2.61 -1.39
N LYS A 79 -6.59 -3.04 -0.21
CA LYS A 79 -6.38 -2.15 0.93
C LYS A 79 -5.28 -1.12 0.66
N SER A 80 -4.15 -1.53 0.10
CA SER A 80 -3.05 -0.63 -0.25
C SER A 80 -3.49 0.39 -1.31
N ALA A 81 -4.18 -0.06 -2.36
CA ALA A 81 -4.72 0.83 -3.40
C ALA A 81 -5.74 1.83 -2.81
N ALA A 82 -6.62 1.38 -1.91
CA ALA A 82 -7.56 2.27 -1.23
C ALA A 82 -6.83 3.31 -0.35
N GLN A 83 -5.77 2.89 0.36
CA GLN A 83 -4.94 3.80 1.16
C GLN A 83 -4.23 4.84 0.29
N GLU A 84 -3.69 4.44 -0.86
CA GLU A 84 -3.07 5.35 -1.82
C GLU A 84 -4.05 6.39 -2.34
N ILE A 85 -5.28 5.99 -2.69
CA ILE A 85 -6.34 6.92 -3.13
C ILE A 85 -6.67 7.91 -2.00
N VAL A 86 -6.83 7.44 -0.76
CA VAL A 86 -7.11 8.30 0.39
C VAL A 86 -5.97 9.31 0.60
N GLU A 87 -4.72 8.87 0.54
CA GLU A 87 -3.56 9.74 0.67
C GLU A 87 -3.45 10.74 -0.48
N GLN A 88 -3.77 10.32 -1.71
CA GLN A 88 -3.80 11.22 -2.86
C GLN A 88 -4.87 12.31 -2.68
N VAL A 89 -6.09 11.94 -2.30
CA VAL A 89 -7.18 12.89 -2.02
C VAL A 89 -6.77 13.85 -0.89
N ARG A 90 -6.14 13.33 0.18
CA ARG A 90 -5.62 14.15 1.28
C ARG A 90 -4.59 15.17 0.79
N ARG A 91 -3.64 14.75 -0.06
CA ARG A 91 -2.62 15.64 -0.65
C ARG A 91 -3.24 16.72 -1.52
N GLU A 92 -4.19 16.37 -2.37
CA GLU A 92 -4.87 17.35 -3.23
C GLU A 92 -5.67 18.37 -2.41
N LYS A 93 -6.35 17.92 -1.35
CA LYS A 93 -7.03 18.83 -0.43
C LYS A 93 -6.06 19.83 0.21
N LEU A 94 -4.90 19.35 0.68
CA LEU A 94 -3.88 20.20 1.30
C LEU A 94 -3.28 21.25 0.35
N LYS A 95 -3.29 21.02 -0.97
CA LYS A 95 -2.82 22.03 -1.94
C LYS A 95 -3.78 23.21 -2.10
N VAL A 96 -5.07 22.99 -1.85
CA VAL A 96 -6.13 23.99 -2.08
C VAL A 96 -6.43 24.78 -0.81
N GLU A 97 -6.18 24.20 0.36
CA GLU A 97 -6.43 24.85 1.65
C GLU A 97 -5.36 25.91 1.93
N PRO A 98 -5.72 27.21 2.03
CA PRO A 98 -4.75 28.26 2.28
C PRO A 98 -4.16 28.09 3.67
N VAL A 99 -2.83 28.04 3.76
CA VAL A 99 -2.11 27.99 5.03
C VAL A 99 -2.03 29.40 5.61
N ASP A 100 -2.61 29.61 6.79
CA ASP A 100 -2.34 30.81 7.59
C ASP A 100 -0.94 30.68 8.22
N ALA A 101 0.06 31.24 7.54
CA ALA A 101 1.45 31.18 7.96
C ALA A 101 1.66 31.78 9.36
N ALA A 102 0.93 32.84 9.71
CA ALA A 102 1.10 33.50 11.00
C ALA A 102 0.54 32.62 12.13
N GLN A 103 -0.59 31.94 11.89
CA GLN A 103 -1.14 30.99 12.85
C GLN A 103 -0.23 29.77 13.02
N LEU A 104 0.28 29.23 11.91
CA LEU A 104 1.20 28.08 11.95
C LEU A 104 2.47 28.38 12.75
N ILE A 105 3.09 29.55 12.54
CA ILE A 105 4.28 29.97 13.32
C ILE A 105 3.94 30.06 14.80
N ARG A 106 2.81 30.67 15.16
CA ARG A 106 2.37 30.78 16.57
C ARG A 106 2.14 29.40 17.20
N ASP A 107 1.55 28.47 16.47
CA ASP A 107 1.28 27.11 16.97
C ASP A 107 2.59 26.33 17.19
N LEU A 108 3.56 26.47 16.29
CA LEU A 108 4.88 25.86 16.43
C LEU A 108 5.68 26.49 17.58
N GLU A 109 5.71 27.81 17.68
CA GLU A 109 6.36 28.51 18.79
C GLU A 109 5.76 28.09 20.13
N LYS A 110 4.42 28.04 20.21
CA LYS A 110 3.70 27.56 21.38
C LYS A 110 4.09 26.12 21.72
N PHE A 111 4.10 25.22 20.73
CA PHE A 111 4.48 23.83 20.91
C PHE A 111 5.85 23.67 21.59
N PHE A 112 6.86 24.42 21.14
CA PHE A 112 8.20 24.39 21.71
C PHE A 112 8.26 25.04 23.09
N SER A 113 7.60 26.19 23.28
CA SER A 113 7.56 26.88 24.57
C SER A 113 6.93 26.04 25.69
N GLU A 114 5.95 25.19 25.35
CA GLU A 114 5.27 24.29 26.30
C GLU A 114 6.09 23.05 26.66
N ARG A 115 7.05 22.64 25.81
CA ARG A 115 7.73 21.34 25.92
C ARG A 115 9.21 21.44 26.26
N ALA A 116 9.82 22.59 26.04
CA ALA A 116 11.22 22.82 26.30
C ALA A 116 11.41 24.10 27.13
N HIS A 117 12.30 24.04 28.12
CA HIS A 117 12.75 25.23 28.83
C HIS A 117 13.79 25.94 27.96
N LEU A 118 13.35 27.00 27.27
CA LEU A 118 14.12 27.69 26.25
C LEU A 118 14.38 29.15 26.65
N PRO A 119 15.51 29.74 26.25
CA PRO A 119 15.71 31.19 26.33
C PRO A 119 14.62 31.95 25.56
N GLU A 120 14.41 33.21 25.92
CA GLU A 120 13.48 34.09 25.21
C GLU A 120 13.80 34.14 23.70
N GLY A 121 12.78 33.97 22.86
CA GLY A 121 12.91 33.95 21.40
C GLY A 121 13.42 32.64 20.79
N ALA A 122 13.97 31.70 21.58
CA ALA A 122 14.49 30.45 21.03
C ALA A 122 13.39 29.51 20.50
N ALA A 123 12.19 29.54 21.10
CA ALA A 123 11.03 28.79 20.60
C ALA A 123 10.61 29.25 19.19
N LEU A 124 10.67 30.56 18.92
CA LEU A 124 10.38 31.14 17.61
C LEU A 124 11.45 30.73 16.58
N LEU A 125 12.73 30.74 16.95
CA LEU A 125 13.81 30.27 16.09
C LEU A 125 13.63 28.79 15.71
N LEU A 126 13.23 27.94 16.67
CA LEU A 126 12.90 26.54 16.40
C LEU A 126 11.71 26.40 15.45
N ALA A 127 10.67 27.22 15.61
CA ALA A 127 9.53 27.23 14.67
C ALA A 127 9.97 27.55 13.23
N PHE A 128 10.81 28.58 13.05
CA PHE A 128 11.37 28.92 11.73
C PHE A 128 12.29 27.83 11.18
N TRP A 129 13.14 27.24 12.03
CA TRP A 129 14.01 26.14 11.63
C TRP A 129 13.18 24.94 11.14
N VAL A 130 12.11 24.58 11.86
CA VAL A 130 11.18 23.53 11.42
C VAL A 130 10.59 23.86 10.05
N LEU A 131 10.05 25.07 9.87
CA LEU A 131 9.50 25.48 8.56
C LEU A 131 10.55 25.39 7.45
N ASN A 132 11.79 25.81 7.73
CA ASN A 132 12.89 25.71 6.79
C ASN A 132 13.18 24.26 6.38
N THR A 133 13.09 23.27 7.27
CA THR A 133 13.31 21.85 6.87
C THR A 133 12.29 21.31 5.87
N TRP A 134 11.07 21.88 5.83
CA TRP A 134 10.03 21.54 4.84
C TRP A 134 10.09 22.39 3.57
N THR A 135 10.83 23.50 3.60
CA THR A 135 10.89 24.49 2.52
C THR A 135 12.31 24.82 2.09
N TYR A 136 13.28 23.96 2.44
CA TYR A 136 14.73 24.25 2.32
C TYR A 136 15.13 24.57 0.88
N GLU A 137 14.43 24.02 -0.11
CA GLU A 137 14.66 24.28 -1.54
C GLU A 137 14.40 25.73 -1.95
N LEU A 138 13.67 26.49 -1.13
CA LEU A 138 13.40 27.92 -1.36
C LEU A 138 14.49 28.83 -0.78
N PHE A 139 15.48 28.29 -0.07
CA PHE A 139 16.50 29.07 0.62
C PHE A 139 17.89 28.77 0.08
N ASP A 140 18.68 29.83 -0.16
CA ASP A 140 20.09 29.70 -0.54
C ASP A 140 20.99 29.30 0.63
N THR A 141 20.51 29.49 1.87
CA THR A 141 21.25 29.20 3.10
C THR A 141 20.34 28.53 4.13
N VAL A 142 20.86 27.51 4.81
CA VAL A 142 20.15 26.75 5.85
C VAL A 142 20.85 26.96 7.20
N PRO A 143 20.14 27.41 8.25
CA PRO A 143 20.73 27.60 9.55
C PRO A 143 21.02 26.25 10.24
N TYR A 144 22.24 26.10 10.77
CA TYR A 144 22.56 25.01 11.69
C TYR A 144 22.11 25.37 13.10
N LEU A 145 21.53 24.39 13.79
CA LEU A 145 21.01 24.57 15.13
C LEU A 145 21.83 23.71 16.11
N SER A 146 22.43 24.36 17.12
CA SER A 146 23.11 23.66 18.22
C SER A 146 22.15 23.56 19.39
N LEU A 147 21.74 22.34 19.73
CA LEU A 147 20.96 22.05 20.93
C LEU A 147 21.85 21.35 21.94
N GLU A 148 22.00 21.98 23.10
CA GLU A 148 22.76 21.43 24.22
C GLU A 148 21.79 21.09 25.35
N SER A 149 21.92 19.89 25.93
CA SER A 149 21.16 19.55 27.13
C SER A 149 21.71 20.29 28.33
N ALA A 150 20.82 20.81 29.17
CA ALA A 150 21.20 21.47 30.42
C ALA A 150 21.85 20.52 31.44
N VAL A 151 21.63 19.19 31.32
CA VAL A 151 22.14 18.17 32.25
C VAL A 151 22.61 16.93 31.48
N PRO A 152 23.73 16.29 31.88
CA PRO A 152 24.17 15.01 31.31
C PRO A 152 23.12 13.91 31.45
N GLY A 153 22.91 13.11 30.39
CA GLY A 153 21.97 11.98 30.41
C GLY A 153 20.54 12.30 29.97
N CYS A 154 20.25 13.52 29.50
CA CYS A 154 18.94 13.94 28.98
C CYS A 154 18.72 13.65 27.48
N GLY A 155 19.55 12.81 26.86
CA GLY A 155 19.36 12.36 25.47
C GLY A 155 20.18 13.07 24.40
N THR A 156 21.07 14.00 24.77
CA THR A 156 22.24 14.36 23.95
C THR A 156 23.47 13.64 24.49
N THR A 157 24.33 13.15 23.59
CA THR A 157 25.60 12.47 23.91
C THR A 157 26.50 13.29 24.80
#